data_AF-A0A5E4Q6W1-F1
#
_entry.id   AF-A0A5E4Q6W1-F1
#
_cell.length_a   1.000
_cell.length_b   1.000
_cell.length_c   1.000
_cell.angle_alpha   90.00
_cell.angle_beta   90.00
_cell.angle_gamma   90.00
#
_symmetry.space_group_name_H-M   'P 1'
#
loop_
_entity.id
_entity.type
_entity.pdbx_description
1 polymer ?
#
loop_
_entity_poly.entity_id
_entity_poly.type
_entity_poly.pdbx_seq_one_letter_code
_entity_poly.pdbx_strand_id
1 'polypeptide(L)'
;MIHDALLILWDCSQLSEGNQHEPITYANEGDAAVYKRICGIAKSHHKIQNFIYATTFHSRKRQTETTNRSFGLYGQALSEGISEVLESYKKTLKDVEQLVIANPSYPLAFVYGYIEKYQGLFNTLNRIIITILERRLAGCQILSLVHQFILSGNEMVHEAILQIFSCINSVFLDQLCTWLLYGELKDPYEEFFVHCINKEDRTDSFISRPSTTNTVDKSLVLTLQQTPLECGYNLNAAMIPYFIPLSLAQEILFIGKTVVLFGFDPKKVKKNQAFSMSRTMLPLQKTNLDSR
;
A
#
# COMPACT_ATOMS: atom_id res chain seq x y z
N MET A 1 -7.69 -29.65 -27.22
CA MET A 1 -8.20 -28.27 -27.48
C MET A 1 -8.83 -27.63 -26.25
N ILE A 2 -9.99 -28.11 -25.78
CA ILE A 2 -10.67 -27.50 -24.61
C ILE A 2 -9.94 -27.78 -23.31
N HIS A 3 -9.44 -29.01 -23.12
CA HIS A 3 -8.58 -29.33 -21.99
C HIS A 3 -7.32 -28.48 -21.96
N ASP A 4 -6.64 -28.28 -23.11
CA ASP A 4 -5.47 -27.41 -23.20
C ASP A 4 -5.81 -25.95 -22.88
N ALA A 5 -6.96 -25.46 -23.35
CA ALA A 5 -7.44 -24.11 -23.04
C ALA A 5 -7.73 -23.95 -21.53
N LEU A 6 -8.39 -24.92 -20.90
CA LEU A 6 -8.65 -24.94 -19.45
C LEU A 6 -7.35 -25.01 -18.64
N LEU A 7 -6.37 -25.80 -19.10
CA LEU A 7 -5.08 -25.96 -18.44
C LEU A 7 -4.29 -24.63 -18.47
N ILE A 8 -4.28 -23.94 -19.62
CA ILE A 8 -3.67 -22.60 -19.75
C ILE A 8 -4.35 -21.56 -18.84
N LEU A 9 -5.67 -21.67 -18.66
CA LEU A 9 -6.43 -20.76 -17.78
C LEU A 9 -6.15 -20.99 -16.29
N TRP A 10 -5.74 -22.21 -15.91
CA TRP A 10 -5.43 -22.61 -14.54
C TRP A 10 -3.96 -22.34 -14.19
N ASP A 11 -3.03 -22.67 -15.10
CA ASP A 11 -1.60 -22.42 -14.93
C ASP A 11 -0.92 -22.11 -16.27
N CYS A 12 -0.40 -20.89 -16.40
CA CYS A 12 0.35 -20.44 -17.58
C CYS A 12 1.81 -20.91 -17.61
N SER A 13 2.26 -21.71 -16.65
CA SER A 13 3.66 -22.19 -16.58
C SER A 13 4.11 -22.94 -17.84
N GLN A 14 3.19 -23.50 -18.63
CA GLN A 14 3.50 -24.15 -19.92
C GLN A 14 3.70 -23.18 -21.11
N LEU A 15 3.45 -21.88 -20.95
CA LEU A 15 3.64 -20.86 -21.98
C LEU A 15 4.95 -20.07 -21.83
N SER A 16 5.80 -20.45 -20.88
CA SER A 16 7.05 -19.72 -20.58
C SER A 16 8.00 -19.74 -21.78
N GLU A 17 8.18 -18.54 -22.35
CA GLU A 17 9.26 -18.07 -23.22
C GLU A 17 10.17 -19.14 -23.85
N GLY A 18 9.79 -19.66 -25.02
CA GLY A 18 10.72 -20.43 -25.86
C GLY A 18 10.07 -21.50 -26.72
N ASN A 19 8.99 -22.13 -26.25
CA ASN A 19 8.26 -23.09 -27.07
C ASN A 19 7.18 -22.36 -27.85
N GLN A 20 7.50 -22.05 -29.11
CA GLN A 20 6.49 -22.15 -30.17
C GLN A 20 5.91 -23.56 -30.06
N HIS A 21 4.86 -23.74 -29.25
CA HIS A 21 4.05 -24.95 -29.35
C HIS A 21 3.68 -25.05 -30.82
N GLU A 22 4.06 -26.16 -31.44
CA GLU A 22 3.67 -26.51 -32.81
C GLU A 22 2.23 -26.05 -33.00
N PRO A 23 1.91 -25.39 -34.13
CA PRO A 23 0.58 -24.87 -34.33
C PRO A 23 -0.37 -26.05 -34.18
N ILE A 24 -1.12 -26.08 -33.07
CA ILE A 24 -2.28 -26.95 -32.92
C ILE A 24 -3.01 -26.74 -34.23
N THR A 25 -3.10 -27.78 -35.05
CA THR A 25 -3.61 -27.63 -36.41
C THR A 25 -5.10 -27.36 -36.26
N TYR A 26 -5.47 -26.09 -36.12
CA TYR A 26 -6.83 -25.68 -35.91
C TYR A 26 -7.59 -26.04 -37.19
N ALA A 27 -8.62 -26.87 -37.05
CA ALA A 27 -9.48 -27.25 -38.16
C ALA A 27 -10.19 -26.03 -38.78
N ASN A 28 -10.35 -24.95 -38.00
CA ASN A 28 -11.03 -23.72 -38.39
C ASN A 28 -10.28 -22.48 -37.88
N GLU A 29 -10.14 -21.45 -38.73
CA GLU A 29 -9.52 -20.16 -38.38
C GLU A 29 -10.27 -19.45 -37.24
N GLY A 30 -11.59 -19.65 -37.14
CA GLY A 30 -12.41 -19.11 -36.05
C GLY A 30 -12.01 -19.64 -34.68
N ASP A 31 -11.74 -20.94 -34.56
CA ASP A 31 -11.32 -21.55 -33.29
C ASP A 31 -9.92 -21.10 -32.87
N ALA A 32 -9.03 -20.88 -33.84
CA ALA A 32 -7.71 -20.31 -33.60
C ALA A 32 -7.80 -18.88 -33.03
N ALA A 33 -8.73 -18.06 -33.55
CA ALA A 33 -8.95 -16.71 -33.06
C ALA A 33 -9.51 -16.68 -31.63
N VAL A 34 -10.48 -17.56 -31.32
CA VAL A 34 -11.05 -17.70 -29.96
C VAL A 34 -9.96 -18.16 -28.98
N TYR A 35 -9.17 -19.16 -29.34
CA TYR A 35 -8.06 -19.63 -28.52
C TYR A 35 -7.04 -18.53 -28.23
N LYS A 36 -6.69 -17.71 -29.22
CA LYS A 36 -5.78 -16.57 -29.03
C LYS A 36 -6.31 -15.56 -28.00
N ARG A 37 -7.63 -15.31 -27.99
CA ARG A 37 -8.26 -14.43 -26.99
C ARG A 37 -8.21 -15.03 -25.59
N ILE A 38 -8.50 -16.33 -25.46
CA ILE A 38 -8.38 -17.07 -24.19
C ILE A 38 -6.94 -16.98 -23.66
N CYS A 39 -5.94 -17.21 -24.51
CA CYS A 39 -4.53 -17.05 -24.15
C CYS A 39 -4.18 -15.62 -23.70
N GLY A 40 -4.81 -14.60 -24.30
CA GLY A 40 -4.65 -13.22 -23.86
C GLY A 40 -5.15 -13.00 -22.42
N ILE A 41 -6.32 -13.54 -22.10
CA ILE A 41 -6.90 -13.47 -20.73
C ILE A 41 -6.03 -14.25 -19.74
N ALA A 42 -5.58 -15.44 -20.12
CA ALA A 42 -4.70 -16.26 -19.28
C ALA A 42 -3.36 -15.56 -18.98
N LYS A 43 -2.74 -14.92 -19.99
CA LYS A 43 -1.53 -14.09 -19.78
C LYS A 43 -1.78 -12.93 -18.83
N SER A 44 -2.93 -12.26 -18.95
CA SER A 44 -3.32 -11.18 -18.04
C SER A 44 -3.52 -11.69 -16.62
N HIS A 45 -4.15 -12.85 -16.43
CA HIS A 45 -4.30 -13.50 -15.13
C HIS A 45 -2.94 -13.89 -14.53
N HIS A 46 -2.05 -14.47 -15.33
CA HIS A 46 -0.72 -14.89 -14.88
C HIS A 46 0.15 -13.72 -14.41
N LYS A 47 0.11 -12.57 -15.10
CA LYS A 47 0.79 -11.35 -14.62
C LYS A 47 0.32 -10.92 -13.23
N ILE A 48 -0.99 -11.02 -12.98
CA ILE A 48 -1.59 -10.71 -11.67
C ILE A 48 -1.11 -11.74 -10.63
N GLN A 49 -1.11 -13.03 -10.96
CA GLN A 49 -0.60 -14.07 -10.06
C GLN A 49 0.88 -13.88 -9.72
N ASN A 50 1.73 -13.57 -10.70
CA ASN A 50 3.15 -13.31 -10.46
C ASN A 50 3.35 -12.12 -9.50
N PHE A 51 2.54 -11.08 -9.62
CA PHE A 51 2.54 -9.97 -8.67
C PHE A 51 2.12 -10.41 -7.26
N ILE A 52 1.08 -11.24 -7.13
CA ILE A 52 0.66 -11.80 -5.83
C ILE A 52 1.81 -12.61 -5.21
N TYR A 53 2.42 -13.53 -5.95
CA TYR A 53 3.54 -14.33 -5.44
C TYR A 53 4.75 -13.48 -5.01
N ALA A 54 5.03 -12.38 -5.71
CA ALA A 54 6.11 -11.46 -5.37
C ALA A 54 5.83 -10.64 -4.09
N THR A 55 4.56 -10.40 -3.78
CA THR A 55 4.11 -9.53 -2.67
C THR A 55 3.74 -10.30 -1.41
N THR A 56 3.25 -11.55 -1.52
CA THR A 56 2.86 -12.40 -0.40
C THR A 56 4.07 -12.86 0.43
N PHE A 57 3.86 -13.01 1.75
CA PHE A 57 4.86 -13.37 2.78
C PHE A 57 5.80 -14.56 2.45
N HIS A 58 5.46 -15.43 1.50
CA HIS A 58 6.27 -16.60 1.12
C HIS A 58 7.60 -16.27 0.45
N SER A 59 7.80 -15.03 -0.03
CA SER A 59 9.12 -14.58 -0.48
C SER A 59 10.15 -14.46 0.67
N ARG A 60 9.69 -14.37 1.93
CA ARG A 60 10.57 -14.18 3.11
C ARG A 60 11.39 -15.42 3.48
N LYS A 61 11.01 -16.62 3.04
CA LYS A 61 11.68 -17.88 3.43
C LYS A 61 12.67 -18.42 2.38
N ARG A 62 12.79 -17.79 1.20
CA ARG A 62 13.55 -18.37 0.08
C ARG A 62 14.70 -17.53 -0.48
N GLN A 63 14.91 -16.29 -0.08
CA GLN A 63 15.95 -15.46 -0.71
C GLN A 63 16.70 -14.59 0.31
N THR A 64 17.79 -15.17 0.83
CA THR A 64 19.04 -14.44 0.97
C THR A 64 19.50 -14.03 -0.44
N GLU A 65 19.97 -12.79 -0.57
CA GLU A 65 20.63 -12.23 -1.77
C GLU A 65 19.73 -11.52 -2.80
N THR A 66 19.71 -10.19 -2.64
CA THR A 66 19.71 -9.18 -3.71
C THR A 66 18.48 -9.08 -4.63
N THR A 67 17.75 -7.95 -4.47
CA THR A 67 16.87 -7.27 -5.46
C THR A 67 15.34 -7.39 -5.38
N ASN A 68 14.73 -8.01 -4.35
CA ASN A 68 13.27 -7.93 -4.19
C ASN A 68 12.87 -7.09 -2.96
N ARG A 69 12.29 -5.91 -3.26
CA ARG A 69 11.75 -4.95 -2.28
C ARG A 69 10.60 -5.58 -1.51
N SER A 70 10.60 -5.43 -0.19
CA SER A 70 9.42 -5.74 0.62
C SER A 70 8.27 -4.81 0.21
N PHE A 71 7.16 -5.36 -0.29
CA PHE A 71 5.99 -4.59 -0.74
C PHE A 71 5.18 -3.93 0.41
N GLY A 72 5.78 -3.78 1.59
CA GLY A 72 5.15 -3.18 2.77
C GLY A 72 3.87 -3.89 3.22
N LEU A 73 3.16 -3.31 4.18
CA LEU A 73 1.86 -3.76 4.65
C LEU A 73 0.76 -3.48 3.61
N TYR A 74 0.83 -2.33 2.93
CA TYR A 74 -0.19 -1.92 1.97
C TYR A 74 -0.15 -2.77 0.70
N GLY A 75 1.04 -3.12 0.20
CA GLY A 75 1.18 -4.01 -0.96
C GLY A 75 0.79 -5.45 -0.65
N GLN A 76 0.98 -5.91 0.59
CA GLN A 76 0.46 -7.19 1.06
C GLN A 76 -1.06 -7.20 1.14
N ALA A 77 -1.67 -6.15 1.70
CA ALA A 77 -3.13 -6.04 1.76
C ALA A 77 -3.76 -5.92 0.36
N LEU A 78 -3.07 -5.26 -0.58
CA LEU A 78 -3.45 -5.23 -1.98
C LEU A 78 -3.45 -6.63 -2.60
N SER A 79 -2.40 -7.43 -2.37
CA SER A 79 -2.33 -8.76 -2.96
C SER A 79 -3.32 -9.75 -2.35
N GLU A 80 -3.63 -9.60 -1.06
CA GLU A 80 -4.73 -10.29 -0.40
C GLU A 80 -6.07 -9.96 -1.06
N GLY A 81 -6.40 -8.66 -1.19
CA GLY A 81 -7.66 -8.24 -1.82
C GLY A 81 -7.78 -8.68 -3.28
N ILE A 82 -6.69 -8.63 -4.05
CA ILE A 82 -6.70 -9.15 -5.43
C ILE A 82 -6.93 -10.67 -5.42
N SER A 83 -6.33 -11.40 -4.48
CA SER A 83 -6.49 -12.86 -4.37
C SER A 83 -7.94 -13.26 -4.08
N GLU A 84 -8.63 -12.52 -3.20
CA GLU A 84 -10.05 -12.74 -2.91
C GLU A 84 -10.93 -12.51 -4.15
N VAL A 85 -10.69 -11.42 -4.88
CA VAL A 85 -11.41 -11.12 -6.12
C VAL A 85 -11.19 -12.22 -7.18
N LEU A 86 -9.98 -12.75 -7.28
CA LEU A 86 -9.65 -13.85 -8.20
C LEU A 86 -10.33 -15.17 -7.84
N GLU A 87 -10.80 -15.36 -6.60
CA GLU A 87 -11.50 -16.60 -6.20
C GLU A 87 -12.82 -16.77 -6.97
N SER A 88 -13.50 -15.67 -7.30
CA SER A 88 -14.70 -15.69 -8.14
C SER A 88 -14.40 -16.20 -9.56
N TYR A 89 -13.23 -15.86 -10.10
CA TYR A 89 -12.75 -16.39 -11.38
C TYR A 89 -12.44 -17.88 -11.28
N LYS A 90 -11.69 -18.31 -10.24
CA LYS A 90 -11.37 -19.74 -10.03
C LYS A 90 -12.62 -20.59 -9.84
N LYS A 91 -13.63 -20.07 -9.15
CA LYS A 91 -14.92 -20.75 -8.98
C LYS A 91 -15.62 -20.94 -10.34
N THR A 92 -15.71 -19.88 -11.15
CA THR A 92 -16.28 -19.99 -12.50
C THR A 92 -15.50 -20.99 -13.35
N LEU A 93 -14.17 -21.03 -13.24
CA LEU A 93 -13.35 -21.99 -13.99
C LEU A 93 -13.63 -23.44 -13.57
N LYS A 94 -13.78 -23.71 -12.27
CA LYS A 94 -14.19 -25.03 -11.76
C LYS A 94 -15.58 -25.44 -12.26
N ASP A 95 -16.52 -24.51 -12.28
CA ASP A 95 -17.88 -24.77 -12.78
C ASP A 95 -17.85 -25.10 -14.29
N VAL A 96 -17.07 -24.35 -15.08
CA VAL A 96 -16.89 -24.62 -16.52
C VAL A 96 -16.22 -25.96 -16.76
N GLU A 97 -15.21 -26.32 -15.96
CA GLU A 97 -14.54 -27.62 -16.04
C GLU A 97 -15.52 -28.77 -15.81
N GLN A 98 -16.37 -28.69 -14.78
CA GLN A 98 -17.40 -29.69 -14.51
C GLN A 98 -18.39 -29.85 -15.67
N LEU A 99 -18.80 -28.74 -16.30
CA LEU A 99 -19.71 -28.75 -17.44
C LEU A 99 -19.06 -29.42 -18.67
N VAL A 100 -17.79 -29.13 -18.94
CA VAL A 100 -17.03 -29.74 -20.04
C VAL A 100 -16.83 -31.24 -19.83
N ILE A 101 -16.55 -31.67 -18.58
CA ILE A 101 -16.42 -33.09 -18.25
C ILE A 101 -17.76 -33.82 -18.44
N ALA A 102 -18.88 -33.18 -18.06
CA ALA A 102 -20.22 -33.77 -18.22
C ALA A 102 -20.63 -33.91 -19.69
N ASN A 103 -20.26 -32.94 -20.54
CA ASN A 103 -20.62 -32.94 -21.96
C ASN A 103 -19.41 -32.56 -22.84
N PRO A 104 -18.71 -33.56 -23.42
CA PRO A 104 -17.53 -33.34 -24.26
C PRO A 104 -17.80 -32.62 -25.59
N SER A 105 -19.07 -32.44 -25.98
CA SER A 105 -19.45 -31.82 -27.26
C SER A 105 -19.49 -30.29 -27.25
N TYR A 106 -19.15 -29.62 -26.13
CA TYR A 106 -19.14 -28.16 -26.09
C TYR A 106 -18.03 -27.58 -26.99
N PRO A 107 -18.28 -26.47 -27.70
CA PRO A 107 -17.26 -25.78 -28.49
C PRO A 107 -16.37 -24.88 -27.62
N LEU A 108 -15.19 -24.49 -28.13
CA LEU A 108 -14.28 -23.58 -27.43
C LEU A 108 -14.92 -22.20 -27.13
N ALA A 109 -15.82 -21.75 -28.00
CA ALA A 109 -16.59 -20.52 -27.81
C ALA A 109 -17.45 -20.54 -26.53
N PHE A 110 -17.89 -21.72 -26.08
CA PHE A 110 -18.62 -21.87 -24.82
C PHE A 110 -17.74 -21.45 -23.65
N VAL A 111 -16.52 -21.99 -23.57
CA VAL A 111 -15.53 -21.64 -22.52
C VAL A 111 -15.19 -20.15 -22.57
N TYR A 112 -15.00 -19.59 -23.77
CA TYR A 112 -14.72 -18.16 -23.94
C TYR A 112 -15.84 -17.28 -23.37
N GLY A 113 -17.12 -17.61 -23.61
CA GLY A 113 -18.26 -16.83 -23.12
C GLY A 113 -18.32 -16.70 -21.59
N TYR A 114 -17.87 -17.72 -20.84
CA TYR A 114 -17.80 -17.64 -19.37
C TYR A 114 -16.64 -16.78 -18.86
N ILE A 115 -15.58 -16.67 -19.65
CA ILE A 115 -14.31 -16.06 -19.22
C ILE A 115 -14.19 -14.61 -19.70
N GLU A 116 -14.79 -14.28 -20.84
CA GLU A 116 -14.78 -12.94 -21.44
C GLU A 116 -15.19 -11.84 -20.46
N LYS A 117 -16.15 -12.13 -19.57
CA LYS A 117 -16.60 -11.19 -18.52
C LYS A 117 -15.48 -10.69 -17.60
N TYR A 118 -14.42 -11.49 -17.38
CA TYR A 118 -13.27 -11.13 -16.54
C TYR A 118 -12.21 -10.31 -17.27
N GLN A 119 -12.29 -10.17 -18.59
CA GLN A 119 -11.28 -9.45 -19.38
C GLN A 119 -11.16 -7.98 -18.94
N GLY A 120 -12.30 -7.30 -18.70
CA GLY A 120 -12.32 -5.92 -18.21
C GLY A 120 -11.70 -5.77 -16.81
N LEU A 121 -11.97 -6.74 -15.94
CA LEU A 121 -11.41 -6.80 -14.59
C LEU A 121 -9.89 -6.97 -14.64
N PHE A 122 -9.39 -7.98 -15.36
CA PHE A 122 -7.96 -8.25 -15.44
C PHE A 122 -7.19 -7.11 -16.10
N ASN A 123 -7.76 -6.43 -17.09
CA ASN A 123 -7.15 -5.24 -17.68
C ASN A 123 -7.00 -4.11 -16.66
N THR A 124 -8.03 -3.89 -15.83
CA THR A 124 -8.00 -2.86 -14.79
C THR A 124 -6.98 -3.20 -13.70
N LEU A 125 -6.98 -4.44 -13.21
CA LEU A 125 -6.02 -4.91 -12.20
C LEU A 125 -4.58 -4.85 -12.72
N ASN A 126 -4.33 -5.29 -13.95
CA ASN A 126 -2.99 -5.17 -14.56
C ASN A 126 -2.55 -3.71 -14.70
N ARG A 127 -3.47 -2.80 -15.06
CA ARG A 127 -3.16 -1.36 -15.11
C ARG A 127 -2.74 -0.82 -13.75
N ILE A 128 -3.43 -1.21 -12.67
CA ILE A 128 -3.08 -0.83 -11.29
C ILE A 128 -1.69 -1.38 -10.96
N ILE A 129 -1.45 -2.67 -11.17
CA ILE A 129 -0.18 -3.34 -10.87
C ILE A 129 0.99 -2.70 -11.64
N ILE A 130 0.84 -2.48 -12.95
CA ILE A 130 1.86 -1.83 -13.78
C ILE A 130 2.16 -0.43 -13.25
N THR A 131 1.11 0.34 -12.92
CA THR A 131 1.28 1.70 -12.38
C THR A 131 2.05 1.69 -11.05
N ILE A 132 1.78 0.72 -10.17
CA ILE A 132 2.50 0.56 -8.90
C ILE A 132 3.97 0.24 -9.15
N LEU A 133 4.27 -0.68 -10.07
CA LEU A 133 5.64 -1.13 -10.37
C LEU A 133 6.46 -0.04 -11.07
N GLU A 134 5.90 0.62 -12.08
CA GLU A 134 6.57 1.67 -12.85
C GLU A 134 6.85 2.92 -12.01
N ARG A 135 5.86 3.38 -11.25
CA ARG A 135 6.00 4.57 -10.39
C ARG A 135 6.63 4.26 -9.03
N ARG A 136 6.86 2.97 -8.74
CA ARG A 136 7.41 2.49 -7.45
C ARG A 136 6.62 3.02 -6.25
N LEU A 137 5.29 2.96 -6.37
CA LEU A 137 4.38 3.44 -5.31
C LEU A 137 4.48 2.53 -4.08
N ALA A 138 4.40 3.12 -2.89
CA ALA A 138 4.43 2.42 -1.62
C ALA A 138 3.41 3.00 -0.63
N GLY A 139 3.02 2.22 0.37
CA GLY A 139 2.15 2.67 1.46
C GLY A 139 0.84 3.32 1.02
N CYS A 140 0.55 4.47 1.63
CA CYS A 140 -0.66 5.26 1.37
C CYS A 140 -0.80 5.76 -0.09
N GLN A 141 0.26 5.74 -0.90
CA GLN A 141 0.16 6.04 -2.33
C GLN A 141 -0.59 4.96 -3.10
N ILE A 142 -0.45 3.69 -2.68
CA ILE A 142 -1.19 2.56 -3.24
C ILE A 142 -2.68 2.75 -2.93
N LEU A 143 -3.01 3.11 -1.68
CA LEU A 143 -4.39 3.42 -1.27
C LEU A 143 -5.01 4.53 -2.13
N SER A 144 -4.25 5.60 -2.38
CA SER A 144 -4.69 6.70 -3.26
C SER A 144 -4.94 6.25 -4.69
N LEU A 145 -4.05 5.43 -5.25
CA LEU A 145 -4.18 4.92 -6.60
C LEU A 145 -5.43 4.06 -6.74
N VAL A 146 -5.65 3.11 -5.83
CA VAL A 146 -6.81 2.21 -5.86
C VAL A 146 -8.11 3.00 -5.76
N HIS A 147 -8.15 4.03 -4.90
CA HIS A 147 -9.31 4.91 -4.76
C HIS A 147 -9.72 5.57 -6.09
N GLN A 148 -8.78 5.93 -6.96
CA GLN A 148 -9.08 6.54 -8.27
C GLN A 148 -9.82 5.59 -9.21
N PHE A 149 -9.75 4.28 -9.00
CA PHE A 149 -10.42 3.28 -9.83
C PHE A 149 -11.80 2.87 -9.31
N ILE A 150 -12.26 3.43 -8.17
CA ILE A 150 -13.58 3.10 -7.60
C ILE A 150 -14.71 3.47 -8.56
N LEU A 151 -14.68 4.63 -9.21
CA LEU A 151 -15.75 5.11 -10.10
C LEU A 151 -15.77 4.44 -11.49
N SER A 152 -15.38 3.17 -11.57
CA SER A 152 -15.41 2.40 -12.81
C SER A 152 -16.86 2.13 -13.26
N GLY A 153 -17.19 2.39 -14.53
CA GLY A 153 -18.54 2.19 -15.07
C GLY A 153 -18.97 0.72 -15.28
N ASN A 154 -18.08 -0.24 -15.00
CA ASN A 154 -18.39 -1.66 -15.05
C ASN A 154 -18.61 -2.16 -13.61
N GLU A 155 -19.81 -2.67 -13.32
CA GLU A 155 -20.21 -3.15 -11.99
C GLU A 155 -19.26 -4.21 -11.41
N MET A 156 -18.82 -5.18 -12.23
CA MET A 156 -17.87 -6.21 -11.79
C MET A 156 -16.53 -5.60 -11.38
N VAL A 157 -16.08 -4.56 -12.09
CA VAL A 157 -14.83 -3.86 -11.76
C VAL A 157 -15.03 -3.00 -10.51
N HIS A 158 -16.16 -2.31 -10.39
CA HIS A 158 -16.49 -1.49 -9.24
C HIS A 158 -16.46 -2.30 -7.94
N GLU A 159 -17.20 -3.40 -7.88
CA GLU A 159 -17.26 -4.28 -6.71
C GLU A 159 -15.88 -4.86 -6.36
N ALA A 160 -15.14 -5.31 -7.36
CA ALA A 160 -13.79 -5.83 -7.16
C ALA A 160 -12.83 -4.78 -6.59
N ILE A 161 -12.88 -3.54 -7.10
CA ILE A 161 -12.03 -2.46 -6.62
C ILE A 161 -12.43 -2.03 -5.20
N LEU A 162 -13.73 -2.00 -4.88
CA LEU A 162 -14.20 -1.73 -3.52
C LEU A 162 -13.71 -2.79 -2.52
N GLN A 163 -13.77 -4.06 -2.89
CA GLN A 163 -13.25 -5.14 -2.05
C GLN A 163 -11.75 -4.97 -1.80
N ILE A 164 -10.96 -4.76 -2.86
CA ILE A 164 -9.52 -4.51 -2.76
C ILE A 164 -9.24 -3.26 -1.90
N PHE A 165 -9.99 -2.18 -2.12
CA PHE A 165 -9.85 -0.95 -1.36
C PHE A 165 -10.12 -1.19 0.13
N SER A 166 -11.15 -1.96 0.48
CA SER A 166 -11.46 -2.31 1.87
C SER A 166 -10.30 -3.02 2.56
N CYS A 167 -9.66 -3.99 1.89
CA CYS A 167 -8.49 -4.71 2.42
C CYS A 167 -7.31 -3.77 2.70
N ILE A 168 -7.04 -2.82 1.81
CA ILE A 168 -5.95 -1.86 2.00
C ILE A 168 -6.32 -0.83 3.08
N ASN A 169 -7.57 -0.37 3.07
CA ASN A 169 -8.08 0.62 4.01
C ASN A 169 -8.13 0.08 5.44
N SER A 170 -8.29 -1.24 5.66
CA SER A 170 -8.20 -1.80 7.01
C SER A 170 -6.82 -1.61 7.63
N VAL A 171 -5.74 -1.73 6.84
CA VAL A 171 -4.37 -1.43 7.32
C VAL A 171 -4.23 0.05 7.68
N PHE A 172 -4.75 0.93 6.81
CA PHE A 172 -4.75 2.37 7.05
C PHE A 172 -5.51 2.75 8.33
N LEU A 173 -6.72 2.21 8.51
CA LEU A 173 -7.54 2.47 9.67
C LEU A 173 -6.92 1.91 10.95
N ASP A 174 -6.29 0.74 10.91
CA ASP A 174 -5.60 0.19 12.08
C ASP A 174 -4.41 1.07 12.51
N GLN A 175 -3.60 1.54 11.55
CA GLN A 175 -2.52 2.50 11.81
C GLN A 175 -3.06 3.83 12.35
N LEU A 176 -4.12 4.36 11.74
CA LEU A 176 -4.76 5.60 12.16
C LEU A 176 -5.36 5.51 13.57
N CYS A 177 -6.10 4.44 13.86
CA CYS A 177 -6.69 4.21 15.18
C CYS A 177 -5.61 4.01 16.24
N THR A 178 -4.55 3.26 15.94
CA THR A 178 -3.44 3.07 16.88
C THR A 178 -2.77 4.41 17.21
N TRP A 179 -2.55 5.25 16.21
CA TRP A 179 -2.00 6.59 16.38
C TRP A 179 -2.93 7.52 17.20
N LEU A 180 -4.22 7.57 16.85
CA LEU A 180 -5.17 8.48 17.48
C LEU A 180 -5.58 8.06 18.90
N LEU A 181 -5.60 6.76 19.21
CA LEU A 181 -6.05 6.25 20.51
C LEU A 181 -4.92 6.02 21.49
N TYR A 182 -3.78 5.52 21.01
CA TYR A 182 -2.65 5.13 21.86
C TYR A 182 -1.41 5.99 21.65
N GLY A 183 -1.36 6.83 20.62
CA GLY A 183 -0.15 7.58 20.26
C GLY A 183 0.99 6.67 19.77
N GLU A 184 0.71 5.43 19.41
CA GLU A 184 1.71 4.48 18.94
C GLU A 184 1.71 4.44 17.41
N LEU A 185 2.90 4.49 16.80
CA LEU A 185 3.08 4.35 15.36
C LEU A 185 3.59 2.94 15.05
N LYS A 186 2.71 2.05 14.59
CA LYS A 186 3.05 0.70 14.16
C LYS A 186 3.29 0.67 12.65
N ASP A 187 4.42 1.24 12.23
CA ASP A 187 4.77 1.38 10.81
C ASP A 187 6.21 0.94 10.52
N PRO A 188 6.45 -0.39 10.38
CA PRO A 188 7.80 -0.91 10.15
C PRO A 188 8.42 -0.52 8.80
N TYR A 189 7.61 -0.02 7.86
CA TYR A 189 8.01 0.25 6.48
C TYR A 189 7.91 1.73 6.08
N GLU A 190 7.58 2.62 7.03
CA GLU A 190 7.43 4.07 6.81
C GLU A 190 6.40 4.40 5.70
N GLU A 191 5.29 3.68 5.72
CA GLU A 191 4.21 3.74 4.73
C GLU A 191 3.07 4.68 5.11
N PHE A 192 2.99 5.06 6.37
CA PHE A 192 2.01 5.99 6.91
C PHE A 192 2.48 7.44 6.74
N PHE A 193 1.53 8.37 6.67
CA PHE A 193 1.86 9.78 6.47
C PHE A 193 2.40 10.49 7.72
N VAL A 194 2.37 9.84 8.88
CA VAL A 194 3.06 10.31 10.11
C VAL A 194 4.34 9.49 10.29
N HIS A 195 5.47 10.16 10.49
CA HIS A 195 6.76 9.51 10.73
C HIS A 195 7.49 10.11 11.93
N CYS A 196 8.37 9.33 12.55
CA CYS A 196 9.25 9.79 13.62
C CYS A 196 10.51 10.45 13.04
N ILE A 197 10.96 11.54 13.66
CA ILE A 197 12.22 12.22 13.39
C ILE A 197 13.23 11.64 14.36
N ASN A 198 14.08 10.73 13.88
CA ASN A 198 15.21 10.28 14.69
C ASN A 198 16.16 11.46 14.94
N LYS A 199 16.70 11.56 16.17
CA LYS A 199 17.49 12.70 16.66
C LYS A 199 18.78 13.01 15.88
N GLU A 200 19.14 12.20 14.88
CA GLU A 200 20.35 12.38 14.07
C GLU A 200 20.18 13.49 13.01
N ASP A 201 18.94 13.84 12.64
CA ASP A 201 18.64 14.95 11.72
C ASP A 201 18.48 16.31 12.41
N ARG A 202 18.83 16.43 13.71
CA ARG A 202 18.98 17.74 14.38
C ARG A 202 20.28 18.42 13.93
N THR A 203 20.49 18.57 12.63
CA THR A 203 21.48 19.52 12.12
C THR A 203 20.89 20.93 12.17
N ASP A 204 21.61 21.80 12.86
CA ASP A 204 21.31 23.19 13.16
C ASP A 204 20.82 24.01 11.96
N SER A 205 19.51 24.05 11.75
CA SER A 205 18.85 25.03 10.87
C SER A 205 18.03 26.05 11.67
N PHE A 206 18.30 26.17 12.96
CA PHE A 206 18.05 27.39 13.71
C PHE A 206 19.12 28.42 13.34
N ILE A 207 18.87 29.24 12.32
CA ILE A 207 19.17 30.68 12.26
C ILE A 207 18.72 31.19 10.87
N SER A 208 17.77 32.14 10.90
CA SER A 208 17.44 33.22 9.93
C SER A 208 15.95 33.22 9.58
N ARG A 209 15.14 34.28 9.69
CA ARG A 209 15.21 35.71 10.06
C ARG A 209 13.73 36.18 10.16
N PRO A 210 13.34 37.11 11.05
CA PRO A 210 12.01 37.71 11.00
C PRO A 210 11.99 38.87 10.00
N SER A 211 11.15 38.80 8.98
CA SER A 211 10.85 39.95 8.12
C SER A 211 9.37 40.29 8.25
N THR A 212 9.13 41.42 8.92
CA THR A 212 7.87 42.16 8.95
C THR A 212 7.34 42.44 7.55
N THR A 213 6.06 42.14 7.28
CA THR A 213 5.04 43.08 6.74
C THR A 213 3.72 42.37 6.38
N ASN A 214 2.63 42.96 6.88
CA ASN A 214 1.28 43.07 6.28
C ASN A 214 0.29 41.88 6.31
N THR A 215 -0.65 42.00 7.27
CA THR A 215 -2.13 41.93 7.11
C THR A 215 -2.73 40.82 6.23
N VAL A 216 -3.15 39.70 6.85
CA VAL A 216 -4.45 39.02 6.62
C VAL A 216 -4.76 38.17 7.86
N ASP A 217 -5.97 38.28 8.38
CA ASP A 217 -6.55 37.51 9.50
C ASP A 217 -6.24 36.00 9.42
N LYS A 218 -5.38 35.52 10.33
CA LYS A 218 -5.11 34.09 10.59
C LYS A 218 -4.95 33.81 12.09
N SER A 219 -5.88 34.32 12.88
CA SER A 219 -5.80 34.41 14.36
C SER A 219 -5.94 33.08 15.12
N LEU A 220 -6.31 31.95 14.48
CA LEU A 220 -6.46 30.67 15.17
C LEU A 220 -5.56 29.52 14.64
N VAL A 221 -5.04 29.64 13.41
CA VAL A 221 -4.24 28.56 12.79
C VAL A 221 -2.74 28.69 13.11
N LEU A 222 -2.23 29.91 13.29
CA LEU A 222 -0.82 30.14 13.62
C LEU A 222 -0.49 29.80 15.09
N THR A 223 -1.46 29.93 15.99
CA THR A 223 -1.31 29.62 17.42
C THR A 223 -1.20 28.12 17.68
N LEU A 224 -1.71 27.26 16.79
CA LEU A 224 -1.55 25.81 16.85
C LEU A 224 -0.22 25.34 16.22
N GLN A 225 0.31 26.06 15.23
CA GLN A 225 1.62 25.77 14.63
C GLN A 225 2.81 26.11 15.53
N GLN A 226 2.61 26.96 16.55
CA GLN A 226 3.67 27.47 17.42
C GLN A 226 3.74 26.82 18.81
N THR A 227 3.03 25.70 19.02
CA THR A 227 3.44 24.80 20.11
C THR A 227 4.42 23.80 19.51
N PRO A 228 5.75 23.96 19.71
CA PRO A 228 6.67 22.88 19.47
C PRO A 228 6.43 21.85 20.57
N LEU A 229 5.34 21.10 20.44
CA LEU A 229 5.22 19.77 21.01
C LEU A 229 6.27 18.94 20.26
N GLU A 230 7.53 19.08 20.66
CA GLU A 230 8.68 18.38 20.10
C GLU A 230 8.63 16.89 20.51
N CYS A 231 7.53 16.20 20.24
CA CYS A 231 7.47 14.75 20.42
C CYS A 231 8.12 13.99 19.26
N GLY A 232 8.82 14.68 18.35
CA GLY A 232 9.60 14.04 17.30
C GLY A 232 8.78 13.41 16.19
N TYR A 233 7.54 13.83 15.93
CA TYR A 233 6.74 13.34 14.80
C TYR A 233 6.45 14.44 13.78
N ASN A 234 6.51 14.10 12.50
CA ASN A 234 6.21 14.99 11.38
C ASN A 234 5.32 14.31 10.32
N LEU A 235 4.79 15.12 9.41
CA LEU A 235 4.01 14.67 8.26
C LEU A 235 4.92 14.45 7.06
N ASN A 236 4.76 13.29 6.41
CA ASN A 236 5.27 13.04 5.07
C ASN A 236 4.19 13.37 4.04
N ALA A 237 4.28 14.55 3.43
CA ALA A 237 3.30 15.03 2.44
C ALA A 237 3.14 14.08 1.23
N ALA A 238 4.18 13.32 0.86
CA ALA A 238 4.14 12.39 -0.26
C ALA A 238 3.30 11.12 0.03
N MET A 239 3.02 10.84 1.30
CA MET A 239 2.23 9.69 1.75
C MET A 239 0.81 10.08 2.16
N ILE A 240 0.41 11.36 2.09
CA ILE A 240 -0.95 11.76 2.41
C ILE A 240 -1.88 11.25 1.30
N PRO A 241 -2.93 10.46 1.62
CA PRO A 241 -3.86 10.01 0.61
C PRO A 241 -4.55 11.18 -0.09
N TYR A 242 -4.75 11.11 -1.41
CA TYR A 242 -5.34 12.21 -2.20
C TYR A 242 -6.70 12.71 -1.65
N PHE A 243 -7.51 11.80 -1.12
CA PHE A 243 -8.83 12.11 -0.57
C PHE A 243 -8.79 12.69 0.86
N ILE A 244 -7.60 12.80 1.47
CA ILE A 244 -7.40 13.40 2.79
C ILE A 244 -6.79 14.80 2.61
N PRO A 245 -7.53 15.87 2.94
CA PRO A 245 -6.99 17.22 2.91
C PRO A 245 -5.80 17.38 3.86
N LEU A 246 -4.83 18.23 3.50
CA LEU A 246 -3.67 18.51 4.35
C LEU A 246 -4.07 19.02 5.74
N SER A 247 -5.16 19.80 5.85
CA SER A 247 -5.68 20.26 7.13
C SER A 247 -6.09 19.10 8.04
N LEU A 248 -6.75 18.08 7.51
CA LEU A 248 -7.13 16.88 8.26
C LEU A 248 -5.90 16.06 8.67
N ALA A 249 -4.90 15.94 7.79
CA ALA A 249 -3.64 15.28 8.15
C ALA A 249 -2.91 16.01 9.29
N GLN A 250 -2.94 17.35 9.30
CA GLN A 250 -2.40 18.17 10.39
C GLN A 250 -3.16 17.97 11.70
N GLU A 251 -4.49 17.88 11.66
CA GLU A 251 -5.32 17.56 12.83
C GLU A 251 -5.01 16.16 13.37
N ILE A 252 -4.90 15.16 12.50
CA ILE A 252 -4.53 13.79 12.88
C ILE A 252 -3.15 13.76 13.56
N LEU A 253 -2.17 14.47 12.99
CA LEU A 253 -0.86 14.60 13.62
C LEU A 253 -1.00 15.24 15.00
N PHE A 254 -1.68 16.38 15.09
CA PHE A 254 -1.84 17.12 16.35
C PHE A 254 -2.47 16.24 17.44
N ILE A 255 -3.57 15.55 17.14
CA ILE A 255 -4.27 14.68 18.09
C ILE A 255 -3.33 13.59 18.61
N GLY A 256 -2.61 12.89 17.74
CA GLY A 256 -1.70 11.85 18.18
C GLY A 256 -0.51 12.39 18.98
N LYS A 257 0.04 13.57 18.61
CA LYS A 257 1.08 14.25 19.43
C LYS A 257 0.57 14.54 20.84
N THR A 258 -0.67 14.98 20.96
CA THR A 258 -1.31 15.25 22.25
C THR A 258 -1.47 13.97 23.07
N VAL A 259 -1.90 12.86 22.46
CA VAL A 259 -2.00 11.56 23.14
C VAL A 259 -0.63 11.06 23.62
N VAL A 260 0.40 11.15 22.78
CA VAL A 260 1.79 10.83 23.16
C VAL A 260 2.26 11.66 24.35
N LEU A 261 1.95 12.97 24.35
CA LEU A 261 2.30 13.87 25.45
C LEU A 261 1.64 13.45 26.77
N PHE A 262 0.35 13.08 26.73
CA PHE A 262 -0.37 12.62 27.92
C PHE A 262 0.07 11.23 28.40
N GLY A 263 0.50 10.36 27.49
CA GLY A 263 1.13 9.07 27.82
C GLY A 263 2.54 9.21 28.40
N PHE A 264 3.15 10.39 28.30
CA PHE A 264 4.50 10.67 28.77
C PHE A 264 4.54 10.84 30.29
N ASP A 265 4.96 9.79 31.02
CA ASP A 265 5.24 9.89 32.45
C ASP A 265 6.67 10.44 32.68
N PRO A 266 6.84 11.68 33.19
CA PRO A 266 8.16 12.26 33.44
C PRO A 266 8.99 11.46 34.46
N LYS A 267 8.38 10.57 35.26
CA LYS A 267 9.08 9.71 36.22
C LYS A 267 9.81 8.54 35.55
N LYS A 268 9.37 8.08 34.38
CA LYS A 268 10.02 6.98 33.63
C LYS A 268 11.30 7.43 32.91
N VAL A 269 11.38 8.70 32.50
CA VAL A 269 12.57 9.27 31.83
C VAL A 269 13.73 9.51 32.79
N LYS A 270 13.46 9.90 34.05
CA LYS A 270 14.51 10.08 35.07
C LYS A 270 15.26 8.79 35.42
N LYS A 271 14.66 7.61 35.21
CA LYS A 271 15.32 6.33 35.48
C LYS A 271 16.41 5.99 34.45
N ASN A 272 16.28 6.48 33.20
CA ASN A 272 17.29 6.31 32.15
C ASN A 272 18.32 7.46 32.10
N GLN A 273 18.01 8.65 32.63
CA GLN A 273 19.00 9.73 32.77
C GLN A 273 19.89 9.62 34.02
N ALA A 274 19.48 8.85 35.04
CA ALA A 274 20.25 8.71 36.28
C ALA A 274 21.59 7.94 36.13
N PHE A 275 21.86 7.33 34.96
CA PHE A 275 23.13 6.64 34.70
C PHE A 275 24.15 7.45 33.87
N SER A 276 23.91 8.73 33.56
CA SER A 276 24.84 9.53 32.73
C SER A 276 25.02 10.99 33.19
N MET A 277 24.85 11.30 34.48
CA MET A 277 25.22 12.62 35.02
C MET A 277 26.30 12.48 36.10
N SER A 278 27.49 12.07 35.67
CA SER A 278 28.74 12.33 36.38
C SER A 278 29.61 13.26 35.54
N ARG A 279 29.32 14.56 35.57
CA ARG A 279 30.33 15.61 35.34
C ARG A 279 29.92 16.91 36.03
N THR A 280 30.40 17.01 37.28
CA THR A 280 30.93 18.20 37.95
C THR A 280 30.30 19.55 37.60
N MET A 281 29.36 20.00 38.44
CA MET A 281 29.00 21.42 38.54
C MET A 281 30.12 22.17 39.28
N LEU A 282 30.65 23.23 38.66
CA LEU A 282 31.43 24.27 39.33
C LEU A 282 30.48 25.17 40.13
N PRO A 283 30.76 25.51 41.40
CA PRO A 283 29.90 26.37 42.18
C PRO A 283 30.05 27.84 41.75
N LEU A 284 28.92 28.48 41.45
CA LEU A 284 28.78 29.93 41.26
C LEU A 284 29.18 30.67 42.54
N GLN A 285 30.26 31.43 42.46
CA GLN A 285 30.73 32.31 43.54
C GLN A 285 29.81 33.54 43.62
N LYS A 286 29.08 33.66 44.74
CA LYS A 286 28.38 34.89 45.13
C LYS A 286 29.40 35.92 45.57
N THR A 287 29.43 37.09 44.93
CA THR A 287 29.98 38.31 45.53
C THR A 287 28.86 39.32 45.69
N ASN A 288 28.40 39.47 46.93
CA ASN A 288 27.48 40.52 47.37
C ASN A 288 28.15 41.88 47.17
N LEU A 289 27.43 42.79 46.55
CA LEU A 289 27.59 44.23 46.74
C LEU A 289 26.92 44.59 48.06
N ASP A 290 27.67 45.16 49.00
CA ASP A 290 27.12 46.08 49.99
C ASP A 290 28.21 47.04 50.53
N SER A 291 28.08 48.29 50.10
CA SER A 291 28.25 49.56 50.84
C SER A 291 29.30 49.71 51.97
N ARG A 292 30.31 50.55 51.71
CA ARG A 292 30.58 51.81 52.45
C ARG A 292 31.56 52.71 51.71
#